data_AF-A0A1G1HRH1-F1
#
_entry.id   AF-A0A1G1HRH1-F1
#
_cell.length_a   1.000
_cell.length_b   1.000
_cell.length_c   1.000
_cell.angle_alpha   90.00
_cell.angle_beta   90.00
_cell.angle_gamma   90.00
#
_symmetry.space_group_name_H-M   'P 1'
#
loop_
_entity.id
_entity.type
_entity.pdbx_description
1 polymer ?
#
loop_
_entity_poly.entity_id
_entity_poly.type
_entity_poly.pdbx_seq_one_letter_code
_entity_poly.pdbx_strand_id
1 'polypeptide(L)'
;MIEAGIKGLLMGAAAGFVLHRSGLTRYSRIAGALLLQDLKAIKFMFGALATAMLAYGLAAAWGVPVTPRVNAYVGPAHLAGGLLFGVGMGAAGF
;
A
#
# COMPACT_ATOMS: atom_id res chain seq x y z
N MET A 1 -17.01 -14.41 -14.41
CA MET A 1 -16.82 -14.37 -12.93
C MET A 1 -15.56 -15.12 -12.48
N ILE A 2 -15.29 -16.34 -12.97
CA ILE A 2 -14.12 -17.14 -12.55
C ILE A 2 -12.77 -16.48 -12.92
N GLU A 3 -12.63 -15.87 -14.10
CA GLU A 3 -11.37 -15.23 -14.53
C GLU A 3 -10.93 -14.04 -13.66
N ALA A 4 -11.89 -13.25 -13.17
CA ALA A 4 -11.59 -12.13 -12.28
C ALA A 4 -11.07 -12.62 -10.92
N GLY A 5 -11.58 -13.76 -10.44
CA GLY A 5 -11.11 -14.40 -9.21
C GLY A 5 -9.67 -14.88 -9.32
N ILE A 6 -9.30 -15.53 -10.43
CA ILE A 6 -7.92 -16.01 -10.65
C ILE A 6 -6.94 -14.83 -10.74
N LYS A 7 -7.27 -13.78 -11.50
CA LYS A 7 -6.42 -12.57 -11.58
C LYS A 7 -6.23 -11.91 -10.21
N GLY A 8 -7.30 -11.80 -9.42
CA GLY A 8 -7.25 -11.30 -8.05
C GLY A 8 -6.37 -12.15 -7.13
N LEU A 9 -6.49 -13.48 -7.22
CA LEU A 9 -5.68 -14.41 -6.44
C LEU A 9 -4.19 -14.29 -6.78
N LEU A 10 -3.85 -14.25 -8.07
CA LEU A 10 -2.45 -14.08 -8.52
C LEU A 10 -1.87 -12.75 -8.03
N MET A 11 -2.63 -11.66 -8.14
CA MET A 11 -2.19 -10.36 -7.66
C MET A 11 -2.03 -10.33 -6.14
N GLY A 12 -2.98 -10.92 -5.40
CA GLY A 12 -2.91 -11.05 -3.95
C GLY A 12 -1.71 -11.89 -3.49
N ALA A 13 -1.45 -13.00 -4.16
CA ALA A 13 -0.28 -13.85 -3.88
C ALA A 13 1.03 -13.12 -4.16
N ALA A 14 1.13 -12.41 -5.28
CA ALA A 14 2.30 -11.59 -5.61
C ALA A 14 2.52 -10.48 -4.58
N ALA A 15 1.47 -9.74 -4.22
CA ALA A 15 1.54 -8.68 -3.22
C ALA A 15 1.96 -9.24 -1.84
N GLY A 16 1.34 -10.34 -1.41
CA GLY A 16 1.70 -11.03 -0.17
C GLY A 16 3.15 -11.51 -0.15
N PHE A 17 3.63 -12.08 -1.27
CA PHE A 17 5.03 -12.49 -1.41
C PHE A 17 6.00 -11.31 -1.26
N VAL A 18 5.72 -10.17 -1.91
CA VAL A 18 6.56 -8.96 -1.78
C VAL A 18 6.56 -8.41 -0.36
N LEU A 19 5.40 -8.39 0.31
CA LEU A 19 5.30 -7.96 1.72
C LEU A 19 6.06 -8.89 2.66
N HIS A 20 5.95 -10.19 2.44
CA HIS A 20 6.69 -11.18 3.23
C HIS A 20 8.20 -11.04 3.02
N ARG A 21 8.65 -10.89 1.77
CA ARG A 21 10.08 -10.78 1.43
C ARG A 21 10.71 -9.47 1.90
N SER A 22 9.96 -8.37 1.90
CA SER A 22 10.42 -7.08 2.45
C SER A 22 10.51 -7.07 3.99
N GLY A 23 9.93 -8.08 4.65
CA GLY A 23 9.93 -8.26 6.10
C GLY A 23 8.93 -7.35 6.81
N LEU A 24 7.96 -6.80 6.08
CA LEU A 24 6.92 -5.91 6.59
C LEU A 24 5.80 -6.66 7.32
N THR A 25 5.79 -7.99 7.26
CA THR A 25 4.87 -8.84 8.03
C THR A 25 5.32 -9.07 9.47
N ARG A 26 6.42 -8.47 9.91
CA ARG A 26 6.97 -8.62 11.26
C ARG A 26 6.35 -7.57 12.18
N TYR A 27 5.78 -8.01 13.30
CA TYR A 27 5.20 -7.14 14.31
C TYR A 27 6.12 -5.98 14.72
N SER A 28 7.41 -6.26 14.96
CA SER A 28 8.38 -5.22 15.36
C SER A 28 8.55 -4.10 14.32
N ARG A 29 8.35 -4.39 13.03
CA ARG A 29 8.42 -3.37 11.96
C ARG A 29 7.18 -2.50 11.93
N ILE A 30 6.02 -3.07 12.22
CA ILE A 30 4.76 -2.33 12.23
C ILE A 30 4.65 -1.48 13.51
N ALA A 31 4.92 -2.08 14.68
CA ALA A 31 5.03 -1.33 15.93
C ALA A 31 6.08 -0.21 15.83
N GLY A 32 7.27 -0.51 15.29
CA GLY A 32 8.29 0.51 15.06
C GLY A 32 7.84 1.64 14.13
N ALA A 33 6.97 1.37 13.15
CA ALA A 33 6.39 2.41 12.30
C ALA A 33 5.37 3.26 13.07
N LEU A 34 4.51 2.67 13.90
CA LEU A 34 3.54 3.39 14.74
C LEU A 34 4.24 4.29 15.78
N LEU A 35 5.33 3.81 16.35
CA LEU A 35 6.14 4.57 17.31
C LEU A 35 7.13 5.54 16.64
N LEU A 36 7.15 5.60 15.30
CA LEU A 36 8.08 6.41 14.50
C LEU A 36 9.57 6.10 14.77
N GLN A 37 9.86 4.89 15.26
CA GLN A 37 11.23 4.41 15.55
C GLN A 37 11.84 3.66 14.36
N ASP A 38 11.01 3.07 13.50
CA ASP A 38 11.42 2.32 12.33
C ASP A 38 10.61 2.73 11.10
N LEU A 39 11.25 3.52 10.23
CA LEU A 39 10.61 4.05 9.03
C LEU A 39 10.67 3.08 7.84
N LYS A 40 11.08 1.82 8.01
CA LYS A 40 11.20 0.87 6.89
C LYS A 40 9.89 0.71 6.12
N ALA A 41 8.77 0.57 6.83
CA ALA A 41 7.45 0.46 6.20
C ALA A 41 7.12 1.71 5.38
N ILE A 42 7.34 2.89 5.96
CA ILE A 42 7.10 4.19 5.31
C ILE A 42 7.98 4.33 4.05
N LYS A 43 9.29 4.04 4.15
CA LYS A 43 10.22 4.08 3.01
C LYS A 43 9.82 3.12 1.90
N PHE A 44 9.36 1.92 2.25
CA PHE A 44 8.85 0.95 1.27
C PHE A 44 7.61 1.49 0.55
N MET A 45 6.65 2.06 1.28
CA MET A 45 5.43 2.61 0.69
C MET A 45 5.74 3.77 -0.27
N PHE A 46 6.59 4.72 0.13
CA PHE A 46 7.01 5.81 -0.73
C PHE A 46 7.82 5.33 -1.94
N GLY A 47 8.71 4.36 -1.76
CA GLY A 47 9.45 3.74 -2.86
C GLY A 47 8.52 3.08 -3.88
N ALA A 48 7.57 2.27 -3.42
CA ALA A 48 6.57 1.64 -4.28
C ALA A 48 5.71 2.67 -5.02
N LEU A 49 5.31 3.76 -4.35
CA LEU A 49 4.56 4.85 -4.98
C LEU A 49 5.38 5.54 -6.08
N ALA A 50 6.64 5.89 -5.79
CA ALA A 50 7.53 6.51 -6.76
C ALA A 50 7.77 5.60 -7.98
N THR A 51 8.04 4.31 -7.75
CA THR A 51 8.18 3.32 -8.82
C THR A 51 6.91 3.21 -9.66
N ALA A 52 5.73 3.19 -9.03
CA ALA A 52 4.46 3.16 -9.74
C ALA A 52 4.27 4.41 -10.61
N MET A 53 4.53 5.61 -10.06
CA MET A 53 4.42 6.87 -10.82
C MET A 53 5.34 6.89 -12.04
N LEU A 54 6.58 6.40 -11.91
CA LEU A 54 7.50 6.25 -13.05
C LEU A 54 6.94 5.27 -14.09
N ALA A 55 6.41 4.13 -13.67
CA ALA A 55 5.81 3.15 -14.58
C ALA A 55 4.60 3.72 -15.34
N TYR A 56 3.72 4.48 -14.67
CA TYR A 56 2.61 5.19 -15.32
C TYR A 56 3.13 6.24 -16.32
N GLY A 57 4.18 6.99 -15.96
CA GLY A 57 4.79 7.98 -16.86
C GLY A 57 5.38 7.34 -18.13
N LEU A 58 6.06 6.21 -17.99
CA LEU A 58 6.58 5.44 -19.14
C LEU A 58 5.46 4.86 -20.00
N ALA A 59 4.41 4.33 -19.38
CA ALA A 59 3.23 3.83 -20.08
C ALA A 59 2.59 4.94 -20.92
N ALA A 60 2.45 6.14 -20.36
CA ALA A 60 1.94 7.31 -21.08
C ALA A 60 2.86 7.72 -22.25
N ALA A 61 4.18 7.70 -22.05
CA ALA A 61 5.16 8.01 -23.10
C ALA A 61 5.10 7.02 -24.29
N TRP A 62 4.74 5.76 -24.04
CA TRP A 62 4.52 4.74 -25.07
C TRP A 62 3.08 4.68 -25.60
N GLY A 63 2.21 5.61 -25.22
CA GLY A 63 0.82 5.64 -25.68
C GLY A 63 -0.05 4.51 -25.13
N VAL A 64 0.36 3.85 -24.04
CA VAL A 64 -0.43 2.80 -23.39
C VAL A 64 -1.57 3.47 -22.60
N PRO A 65 -2.85 3.13 -22.88
CA PRO A 65 -4.00 3.79 -22.26
C PRO A 65 -4.21 3.28 -20.84
N VAL A 66 -3.45 3.84 -19.89
CA VAL A 66 -3.49 3.47 -18.49
C VAL A 66 -3.68 4.74 -17.65
N THR A 67 -4.74 4.78 -16.86
CA THR A 67 -5.07 5.92 -15.98
C THR A 67 -4.96 5.50 -14.52
N PRO A 68 -4.13 6.16 -13.71
CA PRO A 68 -4.05 5.88 -12.28
C PRO A 68 -5.38 6.25 -11.61
N ARG A 69 -5.88 5.35 -10.77
CA ARG A 69 -7.08 5.61 -9.98
C ARG A 69 -6.72 6.49 -8.78
N VAL A 70 -7.25 7.70 -8.76
CA VAL A 70 -7.13 8.64 -7.64
C VAL A 70 -8.44 8.66 -6.87
N ASN A 71 -8.39 8.40 -5.56
CA ASN A 71 -9.57 8.49 -4.71
C ASN A 71 -9.88 9.95 -4.40
N ALA A 72 -11.17 10.28 -4.29
CA ALA A 72 -11.62 11.65 -3.98
C ALA A 72 -11.22 12.07 -2.56
N TYR A 73 -10.84 13.33 -2.40
CA TYR A 73 -10.59 13.92 -1.08
C TYR A 73 -11.92 14.32 -0.42
N VAL A 74 -12.20 13.76 0.76
CA VAL A 74 -13.45 14.00 1.52
C VAL A 74 -13.24 14.83 2.78
N GLY A 75 -12.16 15.62 2.84
CA GLY A 75 -11.94 16.58 3.92
C GLY A 75 -11.67 15.92 5.29
N PRO A 76 -12.27 16.42 6.39
CA PRO A 76 -12.02 15.96 7.75
C PRO A 76 -12.25 14.45 7.98
N ALA A 77 -13.09 13.81 7.17
CA ALA A 77 -13.36 12.39 7.28
C ALA A 77 -12.11 11.52 7.04
N HIS A 78 -11.13 11.98 6.23
CA HIS A 78 -9.86 11.28 6.09
C HIS A 78 -9.03 11.29 7.37
N LEU A 79 -9.06 12.40 8.11
CA LEU A 79 -8.34 12.53 9.38
C LEU A 79 -9.00 11.65 10.45
N ALA A 80 -10.33 11.72 10.57
CA ALA A 80 -11.08 10.90 11.52
C ALA A 80 -10.92 9.40 11.22
N GLY A 81 -11.06 9.00 9.95
CA GLY A 81 -10.88 7.61 9.53
C GLY A 81 -9.44 7.11 9.71
N GLY A 82 -8.45 7.95 9.39
CA GLY A 82 -7.03 7.64 9.58
C GLY A 82 -6.66 7.45 11.05
N LEU A 83 -7.16 8.31 11.94
CA LEU A 83 -6.97 8.17 13.38
C LEU A 83 -7.64 6.90 13.92
N LEU A 84 -8.90 6.64 13.54
CA LEU A 84 -9.62 5.44 13.95
C LEU A 84 -8.89 4.16 13.49
N PHE A 85 -8.43 4.16 12.24
CA PHE A 85 -7.65 3.05 11.68
C PHE A 85 -6.33 2.84 12.41
N GLY A 86 -5.58 3.92 12.69
CA GLY A 86 -4.30 3.83 13.41
C GLY A 86 -4.46 3.33 14.84
N VAL A 87 -5.47 3.80 15.57
CA VAL A 87 -5.81 3.31 16.91
C VAL A 87 -6.20 1.83 16.87
N GLY A 88 -7.03 1.44 15.90
CA GLY A 88 -7.43 0.05 15.72
C GLY A 88 -6.25 -0.88 15.42
N MET A 89 -5.33 -0.45 14.57
CA MET A 89 -4.10 -1.18 14.25
C MET A 89 -3.23 -1.40 15.49
N GLY A 90 -2.95 -0.32 16.24
CA GLY A 90 -2.15 -0.40 17.46
C GLY A 90 -2.80 -1.26 18.54
N ALA A 91 -4.13 -1.19 18.70
CA ALA A 91 -4.86 -1.99 19.68
C ALA A 91 -4.94 -3.48 19.32
N ALA A 92 -5.01 -3.82 18.03
CA ALA A 92 -5.11 -5.19 17.56
C ALA A 92 -3.75 -5.92 17.50
N GLY A 93 -2.65 -5.23 17.80
CA GLY A 93 -1.30 -5.81 17.77
C GLY A 93 -0.81 -6.09 16.35
N PHE A 94 -1.28 -5.31 15.38
CA PHE A 94 -0.75 -5.33 14.01
C PHE A 94 0.22 -4.18 13.84
#